data_AF-A0A835MD95-F1
#
_entry.id   AF-A0A835MD95-F1
#
_cell.length_a   1.000
_cell.length_b   1.000
_cell.length_c   1.000
_cell.angle_alpha   90.00
_cell.angle_beta   90.00
_cell.angle_gamma   90.00
#
_symmetry.space_group_name_H-M   'P 1'
#
loop_
_entity.id
_entity.type
_entity.pdbx_description
1 polymer ?
#
loop_
_entity_poly.entity_id
_entity_poly.type
_entity_poly.pdbx_seq_one_letter_code
_entity_poly.pdbx_strand_id
1 'polypeptide(L)'
;MPHTIEVVASQRSGGDRIYGVFDNQLPAASKKLPFDRHLSINNVKKVVSKVDGYQPHLIAPEQGYRRLIEGALNYFRGPVEASVDVVHVVLKELVRKSLNETQELKRFPTLTTKLATAANEALERFREDSHKTTLRLVEMESSYMTGFFHDKKLLC
;
A
#
# COMPACT_ATOMS: atom_id res chain seq x y z
N MET A 1 12.19 -42.75 -3.41
CA MET A 1 12.96 -41.67 -2.78
C MET A 1 12.09 -40.43 -2.73
N PRO A 2 11.58 -39.99 -1.57
CA PRO A 2 10.76 -38.79 -1.51
C PRO A 2 11.68 -37.57 -1.56
N HIS A 3 11.48 -36.71 -2.57
CA HIS A 3 12.11 -35.40 -2.66
C HIS A 3 11.35 -34.45 -1.72
N THR A 4 11.73 -34.48 -0.44
CA THR A 4 11.34 -33.44 0.50
C THR A 4 12.05 -32.16 0.08
N ILE A 5 11.28 -31.17 -0.37
CA ILE A 5 11.73 -29.78 -0.40
C ILE A 5 12.01 -29.42 1.06
N GLU A 6 13.27 -29.50 1.46
CA GLU A 6 13.71 -28.88 2.71
C GLU A 6 13.48 -27.38 2.55
N VAL A 7 12.37 -26.91 3.12
CA VAL A 7 12.13 -25.50 3.37
C VAL A 7 13.29 -25.06 4.27
N VAL A 8 14.27 -24.38 3.69
CA VAL A 8 15.43 -23.83 4.40
C VAL A 8 14.92 -22.89 5.49
N ALA A 9 14.78 -23.44 6.68
CA ALA A 9 14.40 -22.76 7.91
C ALA A 9 15.66 -22.40 8.68
N SER A 10 16.48 -21.50 8.15
CA SER A 10 17.41 -20.75 9.00
C SER A 10 17.74 -19.42 8.32
N GLN A 11 17.56 -18.33 9.10
CA GLN A 11 17.72 -16.92 8.70
C GLN A 11 16.49 -16.34 7.96
N ARG A 12 15.54 -15.75 8.73
CA ARG A 12 14.29 -15.07 8.32
C ARG A 12 13.91 -15.31 6.86
N SER A 13 13.06 -16.30 6.63
CA SER A 13 12.57 -16.66 5.30
C SER A 13 12.04 -15.42 4.55
N GLY A 14 12.07 -15.42 3.22
CA GLY A 14 11.53 -14.30 2.46
C GLY A 14 10.07 -13.99 2.82
N GLY A 15 9.31 -15.01 3.22
CA GLY A 15 7.97 -14.85 3.78
C GLY A 15 7.95 -13.99 5.05
N ASP A 16 8.82 -14.24 6.03
CA ASP A 16 8.92 -13.45 7.26
C ASP A 16 9.23 -11.97 6.97
N ARG A 17 10.06 -11.70 5.95
CA ARG A 17 10.33 -10.31 5.51
C ARG A 17 9.10 -9.66 4.91
N ILE A 18 8.32 -10.39 4.11
CA ILE A 18 7.06 -9.89 3.54
C ILE A 18 6.04 -9.61 4.66
N TYR A 19 5.89 -10.53 5.63
CA TYR A 19 5.07 -10.28 6.83
C TYR A 19 5.52 -9.02 7.56
N GLY A 20 6.83 -8.81 7.73
CA GLY A 20 7.37 -7.61 8.35
C GLY A 20 7.02 -6.30 7.62
N VAL A 21 6.82 -6.33 6.29
CA VAL A 21 6.36 -5.15 5.55
C VAL A 21 4.94 -4.78 5.97
N PHE A 22 4.03 -5.75 5.98
CA PHE A 22 2.61 -5.50 6.22
C PHE A 22 2.26 -5.35 7.71
N ASP A 23 2.93 -6.06 8.62
CA ASP A 23 2.61 -6.02 10.05
C ASP A 23 3.34 -4.91 10.80
N ASN A 24 4.48 -4.43 10.27
CA ASN A 24 5.31 -3.45 10.96
C ASN A 24 5.53 -2.18 10.14
N GLN A 25 6.10 -2.29 8.92
CA GLN A 25 6.56 -1.11 8.17
C GLN A 25 5.40 -0.23 7.71
N LEU A 26 4.39 -0.84 7.07
CA LEU A 26 3.22 -0.12 6.57
C LEU A 26 2.42 0.51 7.74
N PRO A 27 2.08 -0.20 8.83
CA PRO A 27 1.43 0.41 10.00
C PRO A 27 2.27 1.52 10.63
N ALA A 28 3.59 1.37 10.73
CA ALA A 28 4.46 2.40 11.26
C ALA A 28 4.50 3.65 10.36
N ALA A 29 4.52 3.49 9.04
CA ALA A 29 4.44 4.58 8.08
C ALA A 29 3.08 5.30 8.18
N SER A 30 1.99 4.55 8.29
CA SER A 30 0.64 5.09 8.49
C SER A 30 0.51 5.93 9.76
N LYS A 31 1.16 5.50 10.86
CA LYS A 31 1.19 6.27 12.13
C LYS A 31 2.01 7.56 12.05
N LYS A 32 2.94 7.67 11.09
CA LYS A 32 3.78 8.85 10.88
C LYS A 32 3.17 9.87 9.93
N LEU A 33 1.98 9.60 9.38
CA LEU A 33 1.30 10.53 8.51
C LEU A 33 0.96 11.83 9.25
N PRO A 34 1.02 13.00 8.59
CA PRO A 34 0.89 14.30 9.24
C PRO A 34 -0.58 14.68 9.52
N PHE A 35 -1.36 13.77 10.11
CA PHE A 35 -2.77 13.99 10.40
C PHE A 35 -3.00 15.11 11.40
N ASP A 36 -2.13 15.28 12.42
CA ASP A 36 -2.25 16.38 13.38
C ASP A 36 -2.19 17.75 12.71
N ARG A 37 -1.29 17.89 11.72
CA ARG A 37 -1.16 19.11 10.94
C ARG A 37 -2.35 19.29 10.00
N HIS A 38 -2.73 18.23 9.29
CA HIS A 38 -3.82 18.25 8.31
C HIS A 38 -5.19 18.51 8.94
N LEU A 39 -5.46 17.91 10.10
CA LEU A 39 -6.70 18.04 10.87
C LEU A 39 -6.63 19.11 11.97
N SER A 40 -5.58 19.95 11.97
CA SER A 40 -5.47 21.07 12.89
C SER A 40 -6.67 22.01 12.78
N ILE A 41 -7.14 22.54 13.91
CA ILE A 41 -8.33 23.43 13.97
C ILE A 41 -8.22 24.58 12.97
N ASN A 42 -7.03 25.16 12.81
CA ASN A 42 -6.77 26.24 11.87
C ASN A 42 -6.95 25.79 10.41
N ASN A 43 -6.46 24.61 10.04
CA ASN A 43 -6.63 24.08 8.69
C ASN A 43 -8.08 23.67 8.43
N VAL A 44 -8.74 23.03 9.40
CA VAL A 44 -10.17 22.65 9.30
C VAL A 44 -11.04 23.88 9.07
N LYS A 45 -10.91 24.92 9.90
CA LYS A 45 -11.64 26.19 9.72
C LYS A 45 -11.40 26.79 8.34
N LYS A 46 -10.12 26.84 7.91
CA LYS A 46 -9.75 27.36 6.59
C LYS A 46 -10.38 26.56 5.44
N VAL A 47 -10.37 25.23 5.51
CA VAL A 47 -10.92 24.38 4.45
C VAL A 47 -12.45 24.49 4.42
N VAL A 48 -13.11 24.39 5.57
CA VAL A 48 -14.58 24.49 5.71
C VAL A 48 -15.10 25.85 5.26
N SER A 49 -14.53 26.96 5.76
CA SER A 49 -14.98 28.30 5.39
C SER A 49 -14.78 28.62 3.90
N LYS A 50 -13.82 27.96 3.23
CA LYS A 50 -13.60 28.13 1.78
C LYS A 50 -14.68 27.46 0.93
N VAL A 51 -15.30 26.38 1.39
CA VAL A 51 -16.31 25.64 0.62
C VAL A 51 -17.73 26.07 0.93
N ASP A 52 -18.01 26.47 2.16
CA ASP A 52 -19.35 26.94 2.53
C ASP A 52 -19.63 28.37 2.05
N GLY A 53 -18.60 29.20 1.85
CA GLY A 53 -18.81 30.63 1.59
C GLY A 53 -19.33 31.38 2.83
N TYR A 54 -19.78 32.62 2.65
CA TYR A 54 -20.16 33.53 3.75
C TYR A 54 -21.56 33.30 4.32
N GLN A 55 -22.38 32.44 3.71
CA GLN A 55 -23.74 32.21 4.20
C GLN A 55 -23.72 31.24 5.40
N PRO A 56 -24.37 31.57 6.52
CA PRO A 56 -24.54 30.63 7.62
C PRO A 56 -25.58 29.59 7.21
N HIS A 57 -25.11 28.43 6.74
CA HIS A 57 -25.99 27.33 6.38
C HIS A 57 -26.46 26.62 7.66
N LEU A 58 -27.77 26.33 7.77
CA LEU A 58 -28.32 25.44 8.82
C LEU A 58 -27.94 23.96 8.61
N ILE A 59 -27.14 23.66 7.60
CA ILE A 59 -26.73 22.31 7.15
C ILE A 59 -25.22 22.18 7.36
N ALA A 60 -24.78 20.99 7.77
CA ALA A 60 -23.36 20.71 8.00
C ALA A 60 -22.52 20.93 6.72
N PRO A 61 -21.26 21.40 6.83
CA PRO A 61 -20.34 21.67 5.72
C PRO A 61 -19.84 20.37 5.06
N GLU A 62 -20.73 19.63 4.41
CA GLU A 62 -20.49 18.30 3.84
C GLU A 62 -19.29 18.29 2.90
N GLN A 63 -19.17 19.32 2.05
CA GLN A 63 -18.04 19.50 1.14
C GLN A 63 -16.72 19.77 1.86
N GLY A 64 -16.77 20.37 3.06
CA GLY A 64 -15.58 20.67 3.85
C GLY A 64 -14.99 19.41 4.46
N TYR A 65 -15.84 18.59 5.07
CA TYR A 65 -15.44 17.29 5.59
C TYR A 65 -14.98 16.35 4.48
N ARG A 66 -15.69 16.30 3.35
CA ARG A 66 -15.29 15.50 2.18
C ARG A 66 -13.87 15.86 1.74
N ARG A 67 -13.57 17.15 1.53
CA ARG A 67 -12.21 17.59 1.16
C ARG A 67 -11.14 17.29 2.21
N LEU A 68 -11.48 17.39 3.50
CA LEU A 68 -10.56 17.04 4.58
C LEU A 68 -10.23 15.54 4.56
N ILE A 69 -11.23 14.69 4.37
CA ILE A 69 -11.10 13.23 4.31
C ILE A 69 -10.33 12.82 3.05
N GLU A 70 -10.70 13.33 1.88
CA GLU A 70 -9.95 13.12 0.62
C GLU A 70 -8.48 13.51 0.77
N GLY A 71 -8.20 14.68 1.35
CA GLY A 71 -6.85 15.13 1.62
C GLY A 71 -6.09 14.21 2.59
N ALA A 72 -6.78 13.66 3.59
CA ALA A 72 -6.18 12.72 4.55
C ALA A 72 -5.85 11.38 3.88
N LEU A 73 -6.78 10.84 3.10
CA LEU A 73 -6.62 9.55 2.42
C LEU A 73 -5.50 9.59 1.37
N ASN A 74 -5.29 10.73 0.72
CA ASN A 74 -4.19 10.90 -0.24
C ASN A 74 -2.79 10.73 0.38
N TYR A 75 -2.62 10.93 1.70
CA TYR A 75 -1.32 10.66 2.35
C TYR A 75 -0.94 9.18 2.34
N PHE A 76 -1.89 8.26 2.15
CA PHE A 76 -1.59 6.83 2.10
C PHE A 76 -0.89 6.40 0.81
N ARG A 77 -0.97 7.18 -0.28
CA ARG A 77 -0.33 6.85 -1.57
C ARG A 77 1.17 6.49 -1.41
N GLY A 78 1.92 7.31 -0.67
CA GLY A 78 3.34 7.08 -0.43
C GLY A 78 3.64 5.76 0.31
N PRO A 79 3.08 5.53 1.52
CA PRO A 79 3.27 4.28 2.26
C PRO A 79 2.89 3.01 1.47
N VAL A 80 1.82 3.06 0.68
CA VAL A 80 1.37 1.87 -0.06
C VAL A 80 2.25 1.58 -1.28
N GLU A 81 2.69 2.61 -2.02
CA GLU A 81 3.68 2.46 -3.10
C GLU A 81 5.00 1.90 -2.58
N ALA A 82 5.49 2.46 -1.46
CA ALA A 82 6.72 1.98 -0.83
C ALA A 82 6.63 0.51 -0.41
N SER A 83 5.45 0.07 0.06
CA SER A 83 5.23 -1.33 0.46
C SER A 83 5.32 -2.28 -0.73
N VAL A 84 4.76 -1.90 -1.89
CA VAL A 84 4.87 -2.66 -3.14
C VAL A 84 6.34 -2.78 -3.57
N ASP A 85 7.09 -1.69 -3.50
CA ASP A 85 8.51 -1.67 -3.87
C ASP A 85 9.36 -2.58 -2.98
N VAL A 86 9.15 -2.54 -1.66
CA VAL A 86 9.88 -3.40 -0.71
C VAL A 86 9.57 -4.87 -0.97
N VAL A 87 8.30 -5.24 -1.19
CA VAL A 87 7.91 -6.62 -1.50
C VAL A 87 8.53 -7.10 -2.81
N HIS A 88 8.53 -6.26 -3.86
CA HIS A 88 9.16 -6.58 -5.13
C HIS A 88 10.66 -6.89 -4.98
N VAL A 89 11.39 -6.11 -4.18
CA VAL A 89 12.81 -6.37 -3.88
C VAL A 89 12.99 -7.72 -3.19
N VAL A 90 12.15 -8.04 -2.20
CA VAL A 90 12.22 -9.35 -1.49
C VAL A 90 11.98 -10.50 -2.46
N LEU A 91 10.99 -10.39 -3.37
CA LEU A 91 10.70 -11.41 -4.37
C LEU A 91 11.86 -11.62 -5.35
N LYS A 92 12.51 -10.55 -5.83
CA LYS A 92 13.71 -10.66 -6.69
C LYS A 92 14.88 -11.32 -5.97
N GLU A 93 15.08 -10.99 -4.70
CA GLU A 93 16.10 -11.64 -3.88
C GLU A 93 15.82 -13.13 -3.69
N LEU A 94 14.56 -13.52 -3.52
CA LEU A 94 14.16 -14.93 -3.43
C LEU A 94 14.44 -15.70 -4.72
N VAL A 95 14.05 -15.16 -5.88
CA VAL A 95 14.37 -15.75 -7.18
C VAL A 95 15.87 -15.96 -7.31
N ARG A 96 16.67 -14.93 -6.99
CA ARG A 96 18.14 -15.02 -7.05
C ARG A 96 18.68 -16.10 -6.12
N LYS A 97 18.18 -16.20 -4.88
CA LYS A 97 18.60 -17.24 -3.92
C LYS A 97 18.25 -18.65 -4.43
N SER A 98 17.01 -18.87 -4.85
CA SER A 98 16.54 -20.16 -5.36
C SER A 98 17.35 -20.65 -6.56
N LEU A 99 17.70 -19.75 -7.49
CA LEU A 99 18.55 -20.09 -8.63
C LEU A 99 19.97 -20.52 -8.21
N ASN A 100 20.55 -19.89 -7.18
CA ASN A 100 21.90 -20.21 -6.70
C ASN A 100 21.96 -21.49 -5.87
N GLU A 101 20.90 -21.78 -5.13
CA GLU A 101 20.78 -22.99 -4.30
C GLU A 101 20.49 -24.24 -5.13
N THR A 102 19.88 -24.09 -6.30
CA THR A 102 19.59 -25.20 -7.21
C THR A 102 20.87 -25.69 -7.91
N GLN A 103 21.46 -26.77 -7.39
CA GLN A 103 22.73 -27.32 -7.92
C GLN A 103 22.62 -27.78 -9.38
N GLU A 104 21.49 -28.39 -9.77
CA GLU A 104 21.27 -28.89 -11.13
C GLU A 104 21.32 -27.79 -12.20
N LEU A 105 20.87 -26.58 -11.85
CA LEU A 105 20.88 -25.44 -12.77
C LEU A 105 22.31 -24.94 -13.07
N LYS A 106 23.28 -25.20 -12.19
CA LYS A 106 24.69 -24.82 -12.41
C LYS A 106 25.29 -25.49 -13.65
N ARG A 107 24.77 -26.66 -14.03
CA ARG A 107 25.21 -27.39 -15.23
C ARG A 107 24.73 -26.73 -16.54
N PHE A 108 23.71 -25.86 -16.46
CA PHE A 108 23.11 -25.19 -17.61
C PHE A 108 23.09 -23.66 -17.43
N PRO A 109 24.23 -22.97 -17.62
CA PRO A 109 24.32 -21.52 -17.42
C PRO A 109 23.35 -20.71 -18.29
N THR A 110 23.19 -21.10 -19.55
CA THR A 110 22.27 -20.44 -20.49
C THR A 110 20.81 -20.55 -20.03
N LEU A 111 20.40 -21.69 -19.47
CA LEU A 111 19.06 -21.89 -18.93
C LEU A 111 18.86 -21.04 -17.67
N THR A 112 19.86 -20.99 -16.79
CA THR A 112 19.83 -20.18 -15.57
C THR A 112 19.64 -18.70 -15.89
N THR A 113 20.40 -18.17 -16.87
CA THR A 113 20.23 -16.77 -17.30
C THR A 113 18.84 -16.51 -17.88
N LYS A 114 18.33 -17.40 -18.75
CA LYS A 114 16.98 -17.25 -19.33
C LYS A 114 15.90 -17.26 -18.25
N LEU A 115 16.01 -18.16 -17.27
CA LEU A 115 15.07 -18.24 -16.16
C LEU A 115 15.12 -16.99 -15.28
N ALA A 116 16.32 -16.50 -14.96
CA ALA A 116 16.49 -15.25 -14.21
C ALA A 116 15.87 -14.06 -14.94
N THR A 117 16.10 -13.94 -16.25
CA THR A 117 15.51 -12.86 -17.07
C THR A 117 13.99 -12.96 -17.08
N ALA A 118 13.43 -14.13 -17.41
CA ALA A 118 11.98 -14.32 -17.46
C ALA A 118 11.30 -14.05 -16.12
N ALA A 119 11.90 -14.49 -15.01
CA ALA A 119 11.37 -14.24 -13.68
C ALA A 119 11.43 -12.74 -13.30
N ASN A 120 12.52 -12.04 -13.62
CA ASN A 120 12.63 -10.60 -13.36
C ASN A 120 11.64 -9.79 -14.19
N GLU A 121 11.45 -10.13 -15.47
CA GLU A 121 10.45 -9.49 -16.32
C GLU A 121 9.03 -9.69 -15.79
N ALA A 122 8.69 -10.89 -15.33
CA ALA A 122 7.39 -11.16 -14.70
C ALA A 122 7.20 -10.35 -13.41
N LEU A 123 8.22 -10.28 -12.55
CA LEU A 123 8.18 -9.52 -11.31
C LEU A 123 8.06 -8.01 -11.53
N GLU A 124 8.61 -7.47 -12.62
CA GLU A 124 8.44 -6.05 -12.96
C GLU A 124 7.00 -5.76 -13.39
N ARG A 125 6.41 -6.61 -14.25
CA ARG A 125 5.00 -6.48 -14.64
C ARG A 125 4.07 -6.55 -13.42
N PHE A 126 4.30 -7.49 -12.51
CA PHE A 126 3.52 -7.58 -11.28
C PHE A 126 3.70 -6.36 -10.37
N ARG A 127 4.89 -5.77 -10.32
CA ARG A 127 5.12 -4.52 -9.59
C ARG A 127 4.31 -3.38 -10.18
N GLU A 128 4.34 -3.19 -11.50
CA GLU A 128 3.56 -2.15 -12.18
C GLU A 128 2.05 -2.32 -11.95
N ASP A 129 1.53 -3.53 -12.07
CA ASP A 129 0.10 -3.81 -11.86
C ASP A 129 -0.30 -3.67 -10.39
N SER A 130 0.59 -4.03 -9.46
CA SER A 130 0.36 -3.83 -8.02
C SER A 130 0.31 -2.34 -7.68
N HIS A 131 1.23 -1.52 -8.22
CA HIS A 131 1.19 -0.07 -8.06
C HIS A 131 -0.15 0.53 -8.52
N LYS A 132 -0.59 0.18 -9.74
CA LYS A 132 -1.87 0.66 -10.28
C LYS A 132 -3.05 0.25 -9.39
N THR A 133 -3.11 -1.03 -9.03
CA THR A 133 -4.18 -1.58 -8.19
C THR A 133 -4.22 -0.89 -6.83
N THR A 134 -3.08 -0.78 -6.17
CA THR A 134 -2.98 -0.23 -4.81
C THR A 134 -3.29 1.26 -4.78
N LEU A 135 -2.85 2.04 -5.78
CA LEU A 135 -3.25 3.43 -5.91
C LEU A 135 -4.74 3.58 -6.18
N ARG A 136 -5.32 2.68 -6.98
CA ARG A 136 -6.75 2.66 -7.26
C ARG A 136 -7.57 2.39 -6.00
N LEU A 137 -7.10 1.51 -5.11
CA LEU A 137 -7.75 1.28 -3.81
C LEU A 137 -7.80 2.57 -2.98
N VAL A 138 -6.69 3.31 -2.88
CA VAL A 138 -6.67 4.59 -2.15
C VAL A 138 -7.62 5.61 -2.78
N GLU A 139 -7.67 5.67 -4.11
CA GLU A 139 -8.58 6.56 -4.85
C GLU A 139 -10.06 6.20 -4.62
N MET A 140 -10.38 4.91 -4.62
CA MET A 140 -11.74 4.42 -4.37
C MET A 140 -12.22 4.81 -2.96
N GLU A 141 -11.38 4.60 -1.94
CA GLU A 141 -11.68 5.00 -0.56
C GLU A 141 -11.86 6.52 -0.43
N SER A 142 -11.09 7.31 -1.20
CA SER A 142 -11.26 8.77 -1.21
C SER A 142 -12.54 9.26 -1.90
N SER A 143 -13.05 8.48 -2.87
CA SER A 143 -14.19 8.88 -3.70
C SER A 143 -15.55 8.51 -3.09
N TYR A 144 -15.60 7.46 -2.25
CA TYR A 144 -16.83 6.98 -1.60
C TYR A 144 -16.80 7.24 -0.10
N MET A 145 -17.09 8.48 0.30
CA MET A 145 -17.48 8.76 1.68
C MET A 145 -18.85 8.09 1.90
N THR A 146 -18.88 6.94 2.57
CA THR A 146 -20.10 6.17 2.81
C THR A 146 -21.14 7.08 3.49
N GLY A 147 -22.36 7.12 2.95
CA GLY A 147 -23.47 7.96 3.43
C GLY A 147 -23.94 7.69 4.87
N PHE A 148 -23.22 6.86 5.62
CA PHE A 148 -23.51 6.52 7.02
C PHE A 148 -23.38 7.69 8.01
N PHE A 149 -22.89 8.87 7.57
CA PHE A 149 -22.82 10.04 8.43
C PHE A 149 -24.13 10.83 8.56
N HIS A 150 -25.16 10.56 7.75
CA HIS A 150 -26.41 11.35 7.76
C HIS A 150 -27.64 10.66 8.37
N ASP A 151 -27.64 9.34 8.60
CA ASP A 151 -28.83 8.61 9.07
C ASP A 151 -29.05 8.62 10.60
N LYS A 152 -28.33 9.46 11.37
CA LYS A 152 -28.60 9.70 12.80
C LYS A 152 -29.18 11.08 13.11
N LYS A 153 -30.08 11.56 12.26
CA LYS A 153 -30.88 12.75 12.58
C LYS A 153 -32.32 12.65 12.09
N LEU A 154 -33.06 11.61 12.51
CA LEU A 154 -34.51 11.50 12.33
C LEU A 154 -35.22 10.67 13.43
N LEU A 155 -34.69 10.67 14.66
CA LEU A 155 -35.35 10.12 15.85
C LEU A 155 -35.05 11.02 17.07
N CYS A 156 -35.67 12.20 17.08
CA CYS A 156 -36.07 13.00 18.24
C CYS A 156 -37.22 13.90 17.77
#